data_AF-A0AAQ4D3G9-F1
#
_entry.id   AF-A0AAQ4D3G9-F1
#
_cell.length_a   1.000
_cell.length_b   1.000
_cell.length_c   1.000
_cell.angle_alpha   90.00
_cell.angle_beta   90.00
_cell.angle_gamma   90.00
#
_symmetry.space_group_name_H-M   'P 1'
#
loop_
_entity.id
_entity.type
_entity.pdbx_description
1 polymer ?
#
loop_
_entity_poly.entity_id
_entity_poly.type
_entity_poly.pdbx_seq_one_letter_code
_entity_poly.pdbx_strand_id
1 'polypeptide(L)'
;PPGCGDPSPTTPAAKPGERKYGVFIDGKECRHKVLSSYQKLQLASCVIQCRKYNKTAPFGTQCLKLMKDSLQERQDSAPTMCRVGRCVGLRCVTGPTTQKCSVPKNSRDKRE
;
A
#
# COMPACT_ATOMS: atom_id res chain seq x y z
N PRO A 1 -30.81 -16.88 31.40
CA PRO A 1 -30.53 -16.88 29.95
C PRO A 1 -30.65 -15.47 29.34
N PRO A 2 -30.06 -15.19 28.17
CA PRO A 2 -28.65 -15.16 27.74
C PRO A 2 -28.16 -13.68 27.64
N GLY A 3 -26.89 -13.29 27.53
CA GLY A 3 -25.75 -13.87 26.83
C GLY A 3 -25.46 -13.09 25.53
N CYS A 4 -25.13 -11.79 25.61
CA CYS A 4 -24.83 -10.97 24.43
C CYS A 4 -23.34 -11.03 24.04
N GLY A 5 -23.06 -11.94 23.11
CA GLY A 5 -22.06 -11.89 22.04
C GLY A 5 -20.74 -11.15 22.25
N ASP A 6 -19.66 -11.93 22.30
CA ASP A 6 -18.28 -11.53 22.00
C ASP A 6 -18.17 -10.64 20.74
N PRO A 7 -17.48 -9.49 20.79
CA PRO A 7 -17.09 -8.81 19.57
C PRO A 7 -15.96 -9.60 18.89
N SER A 8 -16.34 -10.39 17.89
CA SER A 8 -15.45 -10.94 16.87
C SER A 8 -14.48 -9.84 16.37
N PRO A 9 -13.16 -10.10 16.22
CA PRO A 9 -12.18 -9.08 15.86
C PRO A 9 -12.33 -8.71 14.38
N THR A 10 -13.32 -7.87 14.09
CA THR A 10 -13.48 -7.28 12.76
C THR A 10 -12.46 -6.16 12.64
N THR A 11 -11.36 -6.46 11.95
CA THR A 11 -10.29 -5.48 11.67
C THR A 11 -10.93 -4.20 11.09
N PRO A 12 -10.72 -3.01 11.69
CA PRO A 12 -11.35 -1.80 11.19
C PRO A 12 -10.94 -1.55 9.74
N ALA A 13 -11.92 -1.52 8.84
CA ALA A 13 -11.71 -1.02 7.49
C ALA A 13 -11.38 0.47 7.61
N ALA A 14 -10.08 0.81 7.56
CA ALA A 14 -9.60 2.19 7.72
C ALA A 14 -10.41 3.15 6.84
N LYS A 15 -10.90 4.26 7.42
CA LYS A 15 -11.70 5.27 6.73
C LYS A 15 -10.99 5.74 5.44
N PRO A 16 -11.72 6.02 4.34
CA PRO A 16 -11.11 6.30 3.03
C PRO A 16 -10.29 7.60 2.91
N GLY A 17 -10.18 8.42 3.96
CA GLY A 17 -9.44 9.70 3.93
C GLY A 17 -7.97 9.66 4.40
N GLU A 18 -7.49 8.58 5.04
CA GLU A 18 -6.16 8.57 5.69
C GLU A 18 -5.19 7.51 5.13
N ARG A 19 -5.62 6.76 4.13
CA ARG A 19 -4.86 5.62 3.63
C ARG A 19 -3.68 6.09 2.78
N LYS A 20 -2.47 5.76 3.22
CA LYS A 20 -1.20 6.10 2.51
C LYS A 20 -0.87 5.13 1.37
N TYR A 21 -1.56 3.99 1.29
CA TYR A 21 -1.34 2.93 0.31
C TYR A 21 -2.59 2.06 0.20
N GLY A 22 -2.74 1.39 -0.95
CA GLY A 22 -3.69 0.29 -1.13
C GLY A 22 -3.09 -1.04 -0.70
N VAL A 23 -3.93 -2.06 -0.54
CA VAL A 23 -3.49 -3.44 -0.28
C VAL A 23 -3.91 -4.33 -1.44
N PHE A 24 -2.92 -4.93 -2.11
CA PHE A 24 -3.11 -5.98 -3.11
C PHE A 24 -2.84 -7.34 -2.45
N ILE A 25 -3.75 -8.30 -2.61
CA ILE A 25 -3.57 -9.65 -2.09
C ILE A 25 -3.36 -10.59 -3.27
N ASP A 26 -2.22 -11.27 -3.32
CA ASP A 26 -1.94 -12.22 -4.39
C ASP A 26 -2.65 -13.57 -4.16
N GLY A 27 -2.59 -14.47 -5.15
CA GLY A 27 -3.18 -15.81 -5.07
C GLY A 27 -2.59 -16.72 -3.97
N LYS A 28 -1.49 -16.31 -3.32
CA LYS A 28 -0.88 -17.01 -2.17
C LYS A 28 -1.30 -16.39 -0.83
N GLU A 29 -2.33 -15.52 -0.86
CA GLU A 29 -2.81 -14.74 0.27
C GLU A 29 -1.76 -13.82 0.90
N CYS A 30 -0.72 -13.45 0.14
CA CYS A 30 0.25 -12.46 0.59
C CYS A 30 -0.26 -11.05 0.29
N ARG A 31 -0.18 -10.18 1.30
CA ARG A 31 -0.59 -8.78 1.26
C ARG A 31 0.60 -7.91 0.87
N HIS A 32 0.42 -7.21 -0.24
CA HIS A 32 1.35 -6.24 -0.81
C HIS A 32 0.79 -4.84 -0.58
N LYS A 33 1.56 -3.97 0.07
CA LYS A 33 1.21 -2.55 0.13
C LYS A 33 1.57 -1.92 -1.21
N VAL A 34 0.64 -1.25 -1.87
CA VAL A 34 0.81 -0.78 -3.25
C VAL A 34 0.33 0.66 -3.47
N LEU A 35 0.91 1.29 -4.47
CA LEU A 35 0.50 2.57 -5.05
C LEU A 35 0.30 2.38 -6.56
N SER A 36 -0.67 3.07 -7.14
CA SER A 36 -0.92 3.02 -8.57
C SER A 36 -0.17 4.15 -9.26
N SER A 37 0.53 3.83 -10.35
CA SER A 37 1.19 4.84 -11.19
C SER A 37 1.28 4.33 -12.62
N TYR A 38 0.96 5.18 -13.60
CA TYR A 38 0.90 4.81 -15.02
C TYR A 38 0.15 3.49 -15.26
N GLN A 39 -1.01 3.33 -14.60
CA GLN A 39 -1.87 2.13 -14.66
C GLN A 39 -1.23 0.83 -14.13
N LYS A 40 -0.06 0.91 -13.48
CA LYS A 40 0.63 -0.22 -12.85
C LYS A 40 0.59 -0.10 -11.34
N LEU A 41 0.42 -1.23 -10.65
CA LEU A 41 0.60 -1.32 -9.21
C LEU A 41 2.09 -1.47 -8.89
N GLN A 42 2.60 -0.61 -8.04
CA GLN A 42 3.98 -0.65 -7.55
C GLN A 42 4.00 -0.75 -6.03
N LEU A 43 5.03 -1.38 -5.48
CA LEU A 43 5.13 -1.58 -4.03
C LEU A 43 5.27 -0.26 -3.29
N ALA A 44 4.46 -0.03 -2.26
CA ALA A 44 4.65 1.04 -1.29
C ALA A 44 5.60 0.63 -0.15
N SER A 45 5.91 -0.66 -0.04
CA SER A 45 6.74 -1.28 0.99
C SER A 45 7.46 -2.48 0.42
N CYS A 46 8.72 -2.67 0.80
CA CYS A 46 9.53 -3.83 0.43
C CYS A 46 9.23 -5.07 1.28
N VAL A 47 8.38 -4.93 2.29
CA VAL A 47 7.88 -6.04 3.11
C VAL A 47 6.54 -6.51 2.55
N ILE A 48 6.47 -7.79 2.21
CA ILE A 48 5.29 -8.53 1.77
C ILE A 48 4.82 -9.40 2.93
N GLN A 49 3.58 -9.23 3.36
CA GLN A 49 3.05 -9.91 4.54
C GLN A 49 2.21 -11.12 4.12
N CYS A 50 2.68 -12.34 4.37
CA CYS A 50 1.90 -13.55 4.14
C CYS A 50 1.36 -14.09 5.47
N ARG A 51 0.38 -15.00 5.45
CA ARG A 51 -0.28 -15.52 6.66
C ARG A 51 0.69 -16.07 7.72
N LYS A 52 1.73 -16.79 7.29
CA LYS A 52 2.65 -17.52 8.19
C LYS A 52 4.04 -16.89 8.34
N TYR A 53 4.42 -16.01 7.42
CA TYR A 53 5.75 -15.41 7.39
C TYR A 53 5.71 -14.08 6.61
N ASN A 54 6.69 -13.22 6.85
CA ASN A 54 6.92 -12.04 6.03
C ASN A 54 8.03 -12.34 5.03
N LYS A 55 7.85 -11.89 3.78
CA LYS A 55 8.90 -11.91 2.76
C LYS A 55 9.38 -10.50 2.50
N THR A 56 10.61 -10.41 2.06
CA THR A 56 11.15 -9.20 1.46
C THR A 56 10.96 -9.29 -0.04
N ALA A 57 10.55 -8.18 -0.66
CA ALA A 57 10.57 -8.05 -2.11
C ALA A 57 12.00 -8.28 -2.63
N PRO A 58 12.17 -8.80 -3.85
CA PRO A 58 13.49 -8.99 -4.45
C PRO A 58 14.32 -7.70 -4.41
N PHE A 59 15.64 -7.84 -4.24
CA PHE A 59 16.54 -6.70 -4.26
C PHE A 59 16.39 -5.92 -5.56
N GLY A 60 16.36 -4.58 -5.46
CA GLY A 60 16.21 -3.70 -6.62
C GLY A 60 14.77 -3.51 -7.10
N THR A 61 13.79 -4.23 -6.55
CA THR A 61 12.37 -4.05 -6.90
C THR A 61 11.96 -2.59 -6.74
N GLN A 62 11.31 -2.03 -7.76
CA GLN A 62 10.83 -0.65 -7.71
C GLN A 62 9.75 -0.49 -6.64
N CYS A 63 9.91 0.54 -5.82
CA CYS A 63 8.95 0.92 -4.80
C CYS A 63 8.67 2.42 -4.85
N LEU A 64 7.48 2.81 -4.44
CA LEU A 64 7.01 4.19 -4.41
C LEU A 64 6.75 4.62 -2.97
N LYS A 65 7.07 5.87 -2.67
CA LYS A 65 6.71 6.49 -1.39
C LYS A 65 5.86 7.72 -1.65
N LEU A 66 4.62 7.68 -1.17
CA LEU A 66 3.71 8.81 -1.23
C LEU A 66 4.37 10.02 -0.58
N MET A 67 4.44 11.12 -1.32
CA MET A 67 4.85 12.40 -0.74
C MET A 67 3.64 12.93 0.04
N LYS A 68 3.84 13.19 1.33
CA LYS A 68 2.85 13.93 2.10
C LYS A 68 3.01 15.39 1.72
N ASP A 69 2.01 15.97 1.10
CA ASP A 69 1.91 17.42 1.07
C ASP A 69 1.70 17.89 2.51
N SER A 70 2.61 18.73 3.00
CA SER A 70 2.55 19.31 4.35
C SER A 70 1.51 20.43 4.47
N LEU A 71 0.69 20.66 3.43
CA LEU A 71 -0.33 21.69 3.39
C LEU A 71 -1.69 21.02 3.15
N GLN A 72 -2.31 20.66 4.27
CA GLN A 72 -3.42 19.73 4.39
C GLN A 72 -4.78 20.27 3.93
N GLU A 73 -4.95 21.48 3.39
CA GLU A 73 -6.30 22.09 3.44
C GLU A 73 -6.96 22.53 2.13
N ARG A 74 -6.26 22.77 1.01
CA ARG A 74 -6.95 23.30 -0.19
C ARG A 74 -6.21 22.95 -1.47
N GLN A 75 -6.56 21.83 -2.09
CA GLN A 75 -6.78 21.75 -3.54
C GLN A 75 -7.22 20.31 -3.86
N ASP A 76 -8.50 20.17 -4.18
CA ASP A 76 -9.16 18.92 -4.65
C ASP A 76 -8.60 18.42 -6.00
N SER A 77 -7.39 18.81 -6.41
CA SER A 77 -6.91 18.69 -7.80
C SER A 77 -5.40 18.55 -7.98
N ALA A 78 -4.58 18.62 -6.92
CA ALA A 78 -3.15 18.39 -7.08
C ALA A 78 -2.89 16.88 -7.31
N PRO A 79 -2.19 16.48 -8.38
CA PRO A 79 -1.88 15.07 -8.61
C PRO A 79 -0.96 14.60 -7.50
N THR A 80 -1.35 13.54 -6.77
CA THR A 80 -0.52 13.02 -5.70
C THR A 80 0.82 12.53 -6.26
N MET A 81 1.92 13.05 -5.73
CA MET A 81 3.26 12.69 -6.19
C MET A 81 3.86 11.61 -5.30
N CYS A 82 4.64 10.73 -5.91
CA CYS A 82 5.40 9.70 -5.22
C CYS A 82 6.89 9.83 -5.55
N ARG A 83 7.75 9.65 -4.55
CA ARG A 83 9.17 9.40 -4.78
C ARG A 83 9.37 7.98 -5.27
N VAL A 84 10.23 7.83 -6.26
CA VAL A 84 10.66 6.55 -6.81
C VAL A 84 11.85 6.04 -6.04
N GLY A 85 11.82 4.76 -5.68
CA GLY A 85 12.89 4.10 -4.97
C GLY A 85 13.06 2.65 -5.38
N ARG A 86 14.01 1.99 -4.73
CA ARG A 86 14.30 0.58 -4.89
C ARG A 86 14.35 -0.12 -3.54
N CYS A 87 13.98 -1.39 -3.54
CA CYS A 87 14.06 -2.23 -2.35
C CYS A 87 15.51 -2.65 -2.05
N VAL A 88 15.97 -2.26 -0.86
CA VAL A 88 17.25 -2.66 -0.27
C VAL A 88 16.94 -3.24 1.10
N GLY A 89 16.95 -4.57 1.19
CA GLY A 89 16.38 -5.29 2.33
C GLY A 89 14.92 -4.91 2.56
N LEU A 90 14.55 -4.63 3.80
CA LEU A 90 13.18 -4.28 4.19
C LEU A 90 12.77 -2.85 3.82
N ARG A 91 13.69 -2.03 3.30
CA ARG A 91 13.49 -0.58 3.11
C ARG A 91 13.33 -0.22 1.65
N CYS A 92 12.42 0.71 1.40
CA CYS A 92 12.32 1.42 0.12
C CYS A 92 13.27 2.62 0.16
N VAL A 93 14.40 2.53 -0.55
CA VAL A 93 15.40 3.60 -0.64
C VAL A 93 15.03 4.48 -1.83
N THR A 94 14.57 5.71 -1.55
CA THR A 94 14.09 6.66 -2.55
C THR A 94 15.20 7.60 -3.02
N GLY A 95 15.22 7.89 -4.32
CA GLY A 95 16.07 8.93 -4.92
C GLY A 95 15.36 10.27 -5.09
N PRO A 96 15.92 11.19 -5.90
CA PRO A 96 15.30 12.48 -6.22
C PRO A 96 14.14 12.37 -7.22
N THR A 97 14.03 11.25 -7.94
CA THR A 97 13.01 11.03 -8.96
C THR A 97 11.62 10.95 -8.35
N THR A 98 10.67 11.68 -8.94
CA THR A 98 9.25 11.66 -8.56
C THR A 98 8.38 11.29 -9.76
N GLN A 99 7.22 10.68 -9.49
CA GLN A 99 6.22 10.39 -10.50
C GLN A 99 4.80 10.58 -9.95
N LYS A 100 3.84 10.81 -10.86
CA LYS A 100 2.42 10.84 -10.50
C LYS A 100 2.00 9.48 -9.98
N CYS A 101 1.26 9.44 -8.90
CA CYS A 101 0.72 8.22 -8.33
C CYS A 101 -0.62 8.48 -7.65
N SER A 102 -1.30 7.41 -7.29
CA SER A 102 -2.51 7.48 -6.48
C SER A 102 -2.60 6.29 -5.55
N VAL A 103 -3.44 6.41 -4.53
CA VAL A 103 -3.75 5.31 -3.62
C VAL A 103 -4.87 4.47 -4.26
N PRO A 104 -4.59 3.25 -4.75
CA PRO A 104 -5.62 2.42 -5.34
C PRO A 104 -6.55 1.86 -4.26
N LYS A 105 -7.76 1.44 -4.66
CA LYS A 105 -8.61 0.60 -3.82
C LYS A 105 -7.90 -0.73 -3.53
N ASN A 106 -8.24 -1.34 -2.40
CA ASN A 106 -7.75 -2.68 -2.08
C ASN A 106 -8.25 -3.66 -3.14
N SER A 107 -7.39 -4.57 -3.57
CA SER A 107 -7.68 -5.54 -4.62
C SER A 107 -7.11 -6.91 -4.26
N ARG A 108 -7.62 -7.96 -4.90
CA ARG A 108 -7.11 -9.32 -4.78
C ARG A 108 -6.92 -9.90 -6.18
N ASP A 109 -5.90 -10.73 -6.38
CA ASP A 109 -5.72 -11.51 -7.61
C ASP A 109 -6.88 -12.50 -7.71
N LYS A 110 -7.94 -12.14 -8.44
CA LYS A 110 -9.08 -13.02 -8.75
C LYS A 110 -8.72 -13.90 -9.94
N ARG A 111 -7.63 -14.65 -9.85
CA ARG A 111 -7.32 -15.64 -10.88
C ARG A 111 -8.30 -16.80 -10.68
N GLU A 112 -9.45 -16.69 -11.36
CA GLU A 112 -10.38 -17.79 -11.65
C GLU A 112 -9.90 -18.53 -12.91
#